data_AF-A0A7C3L8J8-F1
#
_entry.id   AF-A0A7C3L8J8-F1
#
_cell.length_a   1.000
_cell.length_b   1.000
_cell.length_c   1.000
_cell.angle_alpha   90.00
_cell.angle_beta   90.00
_cell.angle_gamma   90.00
#
_symmetry.space_group_name_H-M   'P 1'
#
loop_
_entity.id
_entity.type
_entity.pdbx_description
1 polymer ?
#
loop_
_entity_poly.entity_id
_entity_poly.type
_entity_poly.pdbx_seq_one_letter_code
_entity_poly.pdbx_strand_id
1 'polypeptide(L)' 'MTEETTQPHGEKLRKTIKWISETQLDHPEMKRREIIQQAQIRFNLSPRDCEFLNKNFRQEE' A
#
# COMPACT_ATOMS: atom_id res chain seq x y z
N MET A 1 -4.32 4.02 29.42
CA MET A 1 -4.67 4.23 28.00
C MET A 1 -3.91 3.17 27.22
N THR A 2 -4.62 2.38 26.42
CA THR A 2 -4.09 1.16 25.79
C THR A 2 -3.15 1.50 24.64
N GLU A 3 -1.86 1.61 24.94
CA GLU A 3 -0.79 1.62 23.93
C GLU A 3 -0.55 0.17 23.47
N GLU A 4 -1.46 -0.33 22.64
CA GLU A 4 -1.23 -1.55 21.87
C GLU A 4 -0.11 -1.23 20.87
N THR A 5 1.11 -1.52 21.28
CA THR A 5 2.34 -1.49 20.49
C THR A 5 2.22 -2.56 19.41
N THR A 6 1.53 -2.22 18.32
CA THR A 6 1.34 -3.10 17.17
C THR A 6 2.72 -3.39 16.56
N GLN A 7 3.11 -4.66 16.62
CA GLN A 7 4.38 -5.23 16.18
C GLN A 7 4.94 -4.68 14.83
N PRO A 8 6.27 -4.73 14.60
CA PRO A 8 6.94 -4.24 13.38
C PRO A 8 6.67 -5.09 12.12
N HIS A 9 5.60 -5.88 12.06
CA HIS A 9 5.30 -6.73 10.90
C HIS A 9 4.78 -5.93 9.70
N GLY A 10 4.25 -4.73 9.93
CA GLY A 10 3.62 -3.89 8.90
C GLY A 10 4.45 -2.72 8.37
N GLU A 11 5.72 -2.57 8.76
CA GLU A 11 6.51 -1.38 8.36
C GLU A 11 6.67 -1.25 6.85
N LYS A 12 6.95 -2.36 6.17
CA LYS A 12 7.06 -2.39 4.70
C LYS A 12 5.73 -2.00 4.05
N LEU A 13 4.62 -2.52 4.57
CA LEU A 13 3.28 -2.21 4.08
C LEU A 13 2.93 -0.72 4.31
N ARG A 14 3.23 -0.16 5.49
CA ARG A 14 3.02 1.27 5.78
C ARG A 14 3.85 2.17 4.87
N LYS A 15 5.13 1.84 4.63
CA LYS A 15 6.00 2.57 3.69
C LYS A 15 5.45 2.50 2.26
N THR A 16 4.94 1.34 1.86
CA THR A 16 4.29 1.15 0.57
C THR A 16 3.04 2.01 0.44
N ILE A 17 2.13 1.96 1.42
CA ILE A 17 0.89 2.76 1.42
C ILE A 17 1.21 4.25 1.36
N LYS A 18 2.18 4.70 2.17
CA LYS A 18 2.63 6.10 2.16
C LYS A 18 3.11 6.51 0.76
N TRP A 19 3.97 5.69 0.15
CA TRP A 19 4.48 5.95 -1.19
C TRP A 19 3.39 5.94 -2.27
N ILE A 20 2.41 5.03 -2.16
CA ILE A 20 1.26 4.96 -3.06
C ILE A 20 0.46 6.27 -2.96
N SER A 21 0.17 6.75 -1.75
CA SER A 21 -0.55 8.00 -1.54
C SER A 21 0.21 9.21 -2.07
N GLU A 22 1.53 9.29 -1.83
CA GLU A 22 2.38 10.36 -2.36
C GLU A 22 2.39 10.35 -3.90
N THR A 23 2.55 9.16 -4.51
CA THR A 23 2.55 9.01 -5.97
C THR A 23 1.18 9.29 -6.58
N GLN A 24 0.09 8.92 -5.89
CA GLN A 24 -1.27 9.22 -6.35
C GLN A 24 -1.58 10.71 -6.30
N LEU A 25 -1.05 11.43 -5.30
CA LEU A 25 -1.20 12.88 -5.19
C LEU A 25 -0.37 13.61 -6.26
N ASP A 26 0.84 13.13 -6.56
CA ASP A 26 1.70 13.69 -7.60
C ASP A 26 1.17 13.38 -9.02
N HIS A 27 0.62 12.19 -9.20
CA HIS A 27 0.09 11.70 -10.47
C HIS A 27 -1.38 11.25 -10.34
N PRO A 28 -2.35 12.18 -10.28
CA PRO A 28 -3.77 11.84 -10.22
C PRO A 28 -4.28 11.15 -11.50
N GLU A 29 -3.54 11.27 -12.61
CA GLU A 29 -3.81 10.57 -13.87
C GLU A 29 -3.43 9.08 -13.83
N MET A 30 -2.50 8.69 -12.94
CA MET A 30 -2.07 7.30 -12.83
C MET A 30 -3.11 6.48 -12.09
N LYS A 31 -3.47 5.33 -12.67
CA LYS A 31 -4.37 4.40 -12.01
C LYS A 31 -3.73 3.86 -10.75
N ARG A 32 -4.47 3.83 -9.64
CA ARG A 32 -4.03 3.20 -8.37
C ARG A 32 -3.45 1.80 -8.58
N ARG A 33 -3.98 1.01 -9.53
CA ARG A 33 -3.43 -0.32 -9.86
C ARG A 33 -1.97 -0.28 -10.34
N GLU A 34 -1.61 0.68 -11.20
CA GLU A 34 -0.24 0.86 -11.69
C GLU A 34 0.69 1.25 -10.53
N ILE A 35 0.26 2.20 -9.70
CA ILE A 35 1.02 2.67 -8.53
C ILE A 35 1.22 1.51 -7.54
N ILE A 36 0.18 0.71 -7.29
CA ILE A 36 0.25 -0.46 -6.42
C ILE A 36 1.21 -1.52 -6.99
N GLN A 37 1.21 -1.79 -8.30
CA GLN A 37 2.16 -2.72 -8.92
C GLN A 37 3.61 -2.22 -8.81
N GLN A 38 3.85 -0.94 -9.10
CA GLN A 38 5.15 -0.28 -8.92
C GLN A 38 5.63 -0.44 -7.47
N ALA A 39 4.74 -0.19 -6.51
CA ALA A 39 5.06 -0.31 -5.10
C ALA A 39 5.32 -1.77 -4.69
N GLN A 40 4.60 -2.74 -5.22
CA GLN A 40 4.84 -4.17 -4.96
C GLN A 40 6.23 -4.61 -5.42
N ILE A 41 6.66 -4.17 -6.59
CA ILE A 41 8.00 -4.48 -7.13
C ILE A 41 9.06 -3.73 -6.30
N ARG A 42 8.85 -2.44 -6.05
CA ARG A 42 9.82 -1.57 -5.35
C ARG A 42 10.04 -1.97 -3.90
N PHE A 43 8.96 -2.28 -3.19
CA PHE A 43 9.02 -2.72 -1.80
C PHE A 43 9.17 -4.24 -1.68
N ASN A 44 9.15 -5.00 -2.77
CA ASN A 44 9.18 -6.47 -2.78
C ASN A 44 8.13 -7.04 -1.81
N LEU A 45 6.87 -6.65 -2.04
CA LEU A 45 5.73 -7.05 -1.23
C LEU A 45 5.42 -8.53 -1.42
N SER A 46 4.97 -9.18 -0.35
CA SER A 46 4.51 -10.57 -0.46
C SER A 46 3.17 -10.60 -1.19
N PRO A 47 2.79 -11.71 -1.84
CA PRO A 47 1.47 -11.87 -2.44
C PRO A 47 0.33 -11.57 -1.45
N ARG A 48 0.53 -11.87 -0.15
CA ARG A 48 -0.38 -11.50 0.94
C ARG A 48 -0.57 -9.97 1.07
N ASP A 49 0.50 -9.19 1.02
CA ASP A 49 0.44 -7.73 1.10
C ASP A 49 -0.17 -7.13 -0.18
N CYS A 50 0.19 -7.69 -1.34
CA CYS A 50 -0.42 -7.34 -2.63
C CYS A 50 -1.94 -7.54 -2.60
N GLU A 51 -2.41 -8.68 -2.13
CA GLU A 51 -3.85 -8.93 -1.96
C GLU A 51 -4.50 -7.99 -0.95
N PHE A 52 -3.82 -7.68 0.15
CA PHE A 52 -4.31 -6.70 1.13
C PHE A 52 -4.49 -5.33 0.47
N LEU A 53 -3.48 -4.82 -0.25
CA LEU A 53 -3.58 -3.57 -0.98
C LEU A 53 -4.68 -3.67 -2.04
N ASN A 54 -4.71 -4.74 -2.84
CA ASN A 54 -5.72 -4.88 -3.87
C ASN A 54 -7.14 -4.93 -3.27
N LYS A 55 -7.36 -5.54 -2.11
CA LYS A 55 -8.66 -5.54 -1.40
C LYS A 55 -9.03 -4.18 -0.82
N ASN A 56 -8.11 -3.51 -0.12
CA ASN A 56 -8.38 -2.22 0.52
C ASN A 56 -8.53 -1.08 -0.50
N PHE A 57 -7.84 -1.19 -1.63
CA PHE A 57 -7.87 -0.19 -2.70
C PHE A 57 -8.80 -0.58 -3.87
N ARG A 58 -9.31 -1.83 -3.97
CA ARG A 58 -10.50 -2.22 -4.78
C ARG A 58 -11.77 -2.00 -3.97
N GLN A 59 -12.08 -0.76 -3.65
CA GLN A 59 -13.45 -0.39 -3.30
C GLN A 59 -13.93 0.59 -4.35
N GLU A 60 -14.52 0.00 -5.39
CA GLU A 60 -15.57 0.57 -6.25
C GLU A 60 -16.24 -0.65 -6.90
N GLU A 61 -17.15 -1.28 -6.15
CA GLU A 61 -18.51 -1.65 -6.56
C GLU A 61 -19.41 -1.69 -5.30
#